data_AF-A0A842XTQ1-F1
#
_entry.id   AF-A0A842XTQ1-F1
#
_cell.length_a   1.000
_cell.length_b   1.000
_cell.length_c   1.000
_cell.angle_alpha   90.00
_cell.angle_beta   90.00
_cell.angle_gamma   90.00
#
_symmetry.space_group_name_H-M   'P 1'
#
loop_
_entity.id
_entity.type
_entity.pdbx_description
1 polymer ?
#
loop_
_entity_poly.entity_id
_entity_poly.type
_entity_poly.pdbx_seq_one_letter_code
_entity_poly.pdbx_strand_id
1 'polypeptide(L)'
;MSLITGSPEMLTLLDKLMHEMKTLSKDVERRDSKYWCSCRSISRDSAFAYIQPQKSQIRFFPKLRYDQIPNTPLIINRMKRASAWGEEYECWFRIRSEDQIEDAVKILECALKHHVRAI
;
A
#
# COMPACT_ATOMS: atom_id res chain seq x y z
N MET A 1 18.37 -1.32 -1.50
CA MET A 1 18.32 0.11 -1.10
C MET A 1 17.56 0.21 0.20
N SER A 2 17.96 1.08 1.13
CA SER A 2 17.22 1.32 2.39
C SER A 2 16.28 2.52 2.24
N LEU A 3 15.08 2.45 2.83
CA LEU A 3 14.06 3.50 2.81
C LEU A 3 14.41 4.59 3.81
N ILE A 4 15.02 5.69 3.33
CA ILE A 4 15.63 6.69 4.23
C ILE A 4 14.63 7.70 4.85
N THR A 5 13.33 7.58 4.55
CA THR A 5 12.29 8.53 5.00
C THR A 5 11.45 8.06 6.19
N GLY A 6 11.45 6.76 6.48
CA GLY A 6 10.77 6.21 7.64
C GLY A 6 11.63 6.34 8.90
N SER A 7 11.00 6.59 10.04
CA SER A 7 11.66 6.32 11.32
C SER A 7 11.83 4.79 11.49
N PRO A 8 12.75 4.32 12.35
CA PRO A 8 12.90 2.88 12.63
C PRO A 8 11.58 2.18 13.02
N GLU A 9 10.72 2.89 13.75
CA GLU A 9 9.40 2.39 14.15
C GLU A 9 8.49 2.23 12.93
N MET A 10 8.46 3.21 12.02
CA MET A 10 7.64 3.13 10.80
C MET A 10 8.18 2.09 9.81
N LEU A 11 9.48 1.84 9.79
CA LEU A 11 10.04 0.75 8.99
C LEU A 11 9.68 -0.62 9.58
N THR A 12 9.73 -0.76 10.91
CA THR A 12 9.28 -1.98 11.61
C THR A 12 7.80 -2.24 11.36
N LEU A 13 6.97 -1.20 11.43
CA LEU A 13 5.53 -1.28 11.12
C LEU A 13 5.29 -1.71 9.67
N LEU A 14 6.06 -1.16 8.72
CA LEU A 14 6.01 -1.57 7.32
C LEU A 14 6.42 -3.04 7.14
N ASP A 15 7.48 -3.49 7.80
CA ASP A 15 7.96 -4.87 7.71
C ASP A 15 6.91 -5.86 8.25
N LYS A 16 6.24 -5.52 9.36
CA LYS A 16 5.10 -6.29 9.88
C LYS A 16 3.95 -6.38 8.87
N LEU A 17 3.53 -5.24 8.31
CA LEU A 17 2.48 -5.23 7.27
C LEU A 17 2.86 -6.07 6.05
N MET A 18 4.12 -6.01 5.60
CA MET A 18 4.59 -6.80 4.48
C MET A 18 4.67 -8.30 4.80
N HIS A 19 4.97 -8.66 6.04
CA HIS A 19 4.89 -10.04 6.51
C HIS A 19 3.47 -10.57 6.39
N GLU A 20 2.48 -9.85 6.91
CA GLU A 20 1.06 -10.23 6.81
C GLU A 20 0.60 -10.38 5.35
N MET A 21 0.97 -9.45 4.47
CA MET A 21 0.66 -9.55 3.05
C MET A 21 1.24 -10.81 2.39
N LYS A 22 2.47 -11.20 2.75
CA LYS A 22 3.13 -12.41 2.22
C LYS A 22 2.55 -13.70 2.79
N THR A 23 2.07 -13.67 4.03
CA THR A 23 1.34 -14.78 4.66
C THR A 23 0.02 -15.03 3.93
N LEU A 24 -0.67 -13.97 3.48
CA LEU A 24 -1.90 -14.07 2.69
C LEU A 24 -1.67 -14.52 1.24
N SER A 25 -0.62 -14.04 0.60
CA SER A 25 -0.32 -14.39 -0.79
C SER A 25 1.17 -14.43 -1.09
N LYS A 26 1.60 -15.58 -1.64
CA LYS A 26 2.97 -15.76 -2.16
C LYS A 26 3.23 -14.96 -3.43
N ASP A 27 2.19 -14.39 -4.05
CA ASP A 27 2.30 -13.53 -5.24
C ASP A 27 2.75 -12.10 -4.92
N VAL A 28 3.01 -11.78 -3.64
CA VAL A 28 3.37 -10.42 -3.22
C VAL A 28 4.88 -10.27 -3.05
N GLU A 29 5.44 -9.31 -3.77
CA GLU A 29 6.79 -8.81 -3.51
C GLU A 29 6.77 -7.35 -3.08
N ARG A 30 7.77 -6.96 -2.26
CA ARG A 30 8.06 -5.56 -1.95
C ARG A 30 9.31 -5.15 -2.72
N ARG A 31 9.23 -4.02 -3.43
CA ARG A 31 10.40 -3.41 -4.09
C ARG A 31 10.69 -2.04 -3.51
N ASP A 32 11.90 -1.88 -2.99
CA ASP A 32 12.35 -0.65 -2.33
C ASP A 32 13.05 0.30 -3.28
N SER A 33 12.69 1.58 -3.17
CA SER A 33 13.41 2.71 -3.72
C SER A 33 13.98 3.56 -2.57
N LYS A 34 14.61 4.69 -2.88
CA LYS A 34 15.21 5.58 -1.87
C LYS A 34 14.18 6.18 -0.91
N TYR A 35 12.99 6.54 -1.42
CA TYR A 35 11.99 7.34 -0.69
C TYR A 35 10.60 6.69 -0.62
N TRP A 36 10.41 5.53 -1.24
CA TRP A 36 9.15 4.82 -1.36
C TRP A 36 9.42 3.35 -1.64
N CYS A 37 8.44 2.49 -1.37
CA CYS A 37 8.44 1.13 -1.86
C CYS A 37 7.11 0.82 -2.57
N SER A 38 7.07 -0.31 -3.28
CA SER A 38 5.87 -0.78 -3.95
C SER A 38 5.55 -2.20 -3.54
N CYS A 39 4.27 -2.50 -3.38
CA CYS A 39 3.77 -3.86 -3.39
C CYS A 39 3.47 -4.24 -4.84
N ARG A 40 4.05 -5.36 -5.29
CA ARG A 40 3.90 -5.84 -6.66
C ARG A 40 3.39 -7.28 -6.68
N SER A 41 2.61 -7.57 -7.71
CA SER A 41 2.23 -8.93 -8.06
C SER A 41 3.36 -9.54 -8.87
N ILE A 42 3.87 -10.69 -8.44
CA ILE A 42 4.93 -11.42 -9.14
C ILE A 42 4.40 -11.91 -10.48
N SER A 43 3.20 -12.49 -10.50
CA SER A 43 2.55 -13.04 -11.70
C SER A 43 2.24 -11.99 -12.77
N ARG A 44 1.99 -10.73 -12.39
CA ARG A 44 1.70 -9.62 -13.31
C ARG A 44 2.89 -8.68 -13.55
N ASP A 45 4.04 -8.95 -12.93
CA ASP A 45 5.24 -8.08 -12.90
C ASP A 45 4.91 -6.58 -12.79
N SER A 46 3.99 -6.22 -11.89
CA SER A 46 3.50 -4.84 -11.80
C SER A 46 3.01 -4.50 -10.40
N ALA A 47 3.14 -3.21 -10.06
CA ALA A 47 2.75 -2.69 -8.75
C ALA A 47 1.22 -2.59 -8.63
N PHE A 48 0.68 -3.06 -7.51
CA PHE A 48 -0.71 -2.87 -7.11
C PHE A 48 -0.86 -1.85 -5.98
N ALA A 49 0.24 -1.43 -5.35
CA ALA A 49 0.25 -0.31 -4.41
C ALA A 49 1.62 0.37 -4.34
N TYR A 50 1.62 1.70 -4.17
CA TYR A 50 2.80 2.43 -3.70
C TYR A 50 2.68 2.75 -2.22
N ILE A 51 3.82 2.73 -1.54
CA ILE A 51 3.94 2.96 -0.12
C ILE A 51 5.04 3.99 0.11
N GLN A 52 4.70 5.02 0.88
CA GLN A 52 5.63 6.09 1.25
C GLN A 52 5.75 6.17 2.77
N PRO A 53 6.77 5.55 3.37
CA PRO A 53 7.10 5.74 4.78
C PRO A 53 7.56 7.17 5.03
N GLN A 54 7.07 7.76 6.12
CA GLN A 54 7.45 9.06 6.62
C GLN A 54 7.83 8.93 8.10
N LYS A 55 8.31 10.00 8.73
CA LYS A 55 8.80 9.97 10.12
C LYS A 55 7.77 9.48 11.16
N SER A 56 6.47 9.68 10.94
CA SER A 56 5.42 9.39 11.93
C SER A 56 4.18 8.70 11.35
N GLN A 57 4.24 8.30 10.09
CA GLN A 57 3.14 7.64 9.40
C GLN A 57 3.67 6.94 8.15
N ILE A 58 2.91 5.99 7.63
CA ILE A 58 3.13 5.39 6.31
C ILE A 58 1.92 5.72 5.45
N ARG A 59 2.14 6.31 4.28
CA ARG A 59 1.07 6.57 3.31
C ARG A 59 1.00 5.43 2.29
N PHE A 60 -0.21 5.03 1.96
CA PHE A 60 -0.49 3.97 0.99
C PHE A 60 -1.35 4.52 -0.14
N PHE A 61 -0.98 4.13 -1.35
CA PHE A 61 -1.65 4.47 -2.60
C PHE A 61 -1.98 3.14 -3.31
N PRO A 62 -3.11 2.51 -2.99
CA PRO A 62 -3.53 1.27 -3.64
C PRO A 62 -4.08 1.57 -5.04
N LYS A 63 -3.80 0.70 -6.02
CA LYS A 63 -4.46 0.72 -7.34
C LYS A 63 -5.89 0.21 -7.23
N LEU A 64 -6.73 1.03 -6.61
CA LEU A 64 -8.15 0.77 -6.41
C LEU A 64 -8.93 2.05 -6.70
N ARG A 65 -10.10 1.86 -7.29
CA ARG A 65 -11.12 2.91 -7.30
C ARG A 65 -11.70 3.09 -5.92
N TYR A 66 -12.25 4.28 -5.63
CA TYR A 66 -12.79 4.57 -4.30
C TYR A 66 -13.94 3.64 -3.92
N ASP A 67 -14.78 3.24 -4.89
CA ASP A 67 -15.91 2.32 -4.71
C ASP A 67 -15.49 0.85 -4.45
N GLN A 68 -14.21 0.51 -4.69
CA GLN A 68 -13.65 -0.83 -4.49
C GLN A 68 -13.00 -0.99 -3.11
N ILE A 69 -12.86 0.09 -2.33
CA ILE A 69 -12.25 0.02 -1.01
C ILE A 69 -13.19 -0.72 -0.04
N PRO A 70 -12.71 -1.78 0.65
CA PRO A 70 -13.53 -2.49 1.61
C PRO A 70 -13.94 -1.58 2.78
N ASN A 71 -15.05 -1.91 3.44
CA ASN A 71 -15.46 -1.19 4.64
C ASN A 71 -14.39 -1.33 5.75
N THR A 72 -13.90 -0.21 6.24
CA THR A 72 -12.75 -0.14 7.15
C THR A 72 -12.84 1.11 8.02
N PRO A 73 -12.35 1.07 9.28
CA PRO A 73 -12.21 2.27 10.12
C PRO A 73 -11.11 3.24 9.64
N LEU A 74 -10.28 2.86 8.67
CA LEU A 74 -9.25 3.74 8.13
C LEU A 74 -9.85 4.92 7.37
N ILE A 75 -9.32 6.12 7.61
CA ILE A 75 -9.71 7.33 6.88
C ILE A 75 -9.14 7.28 5.46
N ILE A 76 -10.03 7.04 4.50
CA ILE A 76 -9.70 7.02 3.07
C ILE A 76 -9.85 8.43 2.49
N ASN A 77 -8.77 8.94 1.90
CA ASN A 77 -8.73 10.24 1.27
C ASN A 77 -8.80 10.07 -0.24
N ARG A 78 -9.66 10.83 -0.91
CA ARG A 78 -9.65 10.90 -2.38
C ARG A 78 -8.49 11.77 -2.85
N MET A 79 -7.82 11.34 -3.91
CA MET A 79 -6.85 12.18 -4.62
C MET A 79 -7.62 13.30 -5.32
N LYS A 80 -7.28 14.55 -5.02
CA LYS A 80 -7.70 15.67 -5.87
C LYS A 80 -6.94 15.50 -7.18
N ARG A 81 -7.63 15.44 -8.33
CA ARG A 81 -7.03 15.29 -9.66
C ARG A 81 -6.00 16.41 -9.89
N ALA A 82 -4.76 16.13 -9.54
CA ALA A 82 -3.63 17.03 -9.71
C ALA A 82 -2.41 16.12 -9.88
N SER A 83 -1.87 16.10 -11.10
CA SER A 83 -0.77 15.24 -11.60
C SER A 83 -1.14 13.81 -12.02
N ALA A 84 -0.27 13.23 -12.86
CA ALA A 84 -0.35 11.85 -13.37
C ALA A 84 -0.48 10.78 -12.25
N TRP A 85 -0.02 11.07 -11.03
CA TRP A 85 -0.22 10.19 -9.88
C TRP A 85 -1.70 10.12 -9.45
N GLY A 86 -2.44 11.22 -9.55
CA GLY A 86 -3.88 11.23 -9.27
C GLY A 86 -4.72 10.62 -10.39
N GLU A 87 -4.13 10.37 -11.57
CA GLU A 87 -4.77 9.65 -12.67
C GLU A 87 -4.66 8.12 -12.47
N GLU A 88 -3.55 7.65 -11.89
CA GLU A 88 -3.31 6.23 -11.59
C GLU A 88 -3.89 5.78 -10.24
N TYR A 89 -4.00 6.70 -9.27
CA TYR A 89 -4.47 6.42 -7.92
C TYR A 89 -5.65 7.32 -7.55
N GLU A 90 -6.83 6.73 -7.35
CA GLU A 90 -8.02 7.49 -6.98
C GLU A 90 -8.05 7.86 -5.48
N CYS A 91 -7.40 7.05 -4.63
CA CYS A 91 -7.44 7.21 -3.19
C CYS A 91 -6.09 6.91 -2.52
N TRP A 92 -5.96 7.39 -1.29
CA TRP A 92 -4.84 7.09 -0.41
C TRP A 92 -5.30 7.04 1.04
N PHE A 93 -4.56 6.31 1.86
CA PHE A 93 -4.77 6.25 3.30
C PHE A 93 -3.41 6.22 4.01
N ARG A 94 -3.44 6.26 5.34
CA ARG A 94 -2.23 6.19 6.16
C ARG A 94 -2.44 5.34 7.39
N ILE A 95 -1.36 4.72 7.84
CA ILE A 95 -1.29 4.09 9.17
C ILE A 95 -0.16 4.73 9.99
N ARG A 96 -0.27 4.59 11.30
CA ARG A 96 0.65 5.13 12.31
C ARG A 96 0.98 4.11 13.40
N SER A 97 0.22 3.03 13.50
CA SER A 97 0.29 2.07 14.59
C SER A 97 -0.13 0.68 14.12
N GLU A 98 0.18 -0.32 14.94
CA GLU A 98 0.00 -1.74 14.60
C GLU A 98 -1.46 -2.19 14.54
N ASP A 99 -2.35 -1.58 15.33
CA ASP A 99 -3.79 -1.84 15.30
C ASP A 99 -4.43 -1.54 13.94
N GLN A 100 -3.76 -0.74 13.10
CA GLN A 100 -4.19 -0.39 11.76
C GLN A 100 -3.68 -1.34 10.67
N ILE A 101 -2.81 -2.31 11.01
CA ILE A 101 -2.23 -3.25 10.04
C ILE A 101 -3.31 -4.10 9.39
N GLU A 102 -4.22 -4.67 10.19
CA GLU A 102 -5.25 -5.59 9.68
C GLU A 102 -6.10 -4.93 8.58
N ASP A 103 -6.52 -3.70 8.82
CA ASP A 103 -7.30 -2.92 7.86
C ASP A 103 -6.49 -2.52 6.63
N ALA A 104 -5.23 -2.12 6.81
CA ALA A 104 -4.35 -1.81 5.69
C ALA A 104 -4.12 -3.03 4.80
N VAL A 105 -3.95 -4.20 5.40
CA VAL A 105 -3.80 -5.49 4.72
C VAL A 105 -5.06 -5.84 3.95
N LYS A 106 -6.26 -5.66 4.53
CA LYS A 106 -7.54 -5.87 3.81
C LYS A 106 -7.64 -5.01 2.54
N ILE A 107 -7.25 -3.74 2.62
CA ILE A 107 -7.27 -2.84 1.45
C ILE A 107 -6.26 -3.31 0.39
N LEU A 108 -5.03 -3.67 0.79
CA LEU A 108 -3.99 -4.12 -0.12
C LEU A 108 -4.28 -5.49 -0.75
N GLU A 109 -4.91 -6.39 -0.01
CA GLU A 109 -5.38 -7.67 -0.53
C GLU A 109 -6.49 -7.45 -1.58
N CYS A 110 -7.41 -6.51 -1.34
CA CYS A 110 -8.40 -6.09 -2.33
C CYS A 110 -7.71 -5.55 -3.60
N ALA A 111 -6.71 -4.68 -3.44
CA ALA A 111 -5.93 -4.13 -4.54
C ALA A 111 -5.25 -5.23 -5.37
N LEU A 112 -4.61 -6.20 -4.72
CA LEU A 112 -4.02 -7.35 -5.37
C LEU A 112 -5.05 -8.16 -6.16
N LYS A 113 -6.21 -8.47 -5.54
CA LYS A 113 -7.29 -9.25 -6.20
C LYS A 113 -7.80 -8.55 -7.46
N HIS A 114 -8.03 -7.24 -7.40
CA HIS A 114 -8.46 -6.47 -8.57
C HIS A 114 -7.37 -6.38 -9.64
N HIS A 115 -6.12 -6.17 -9.22
CA HIS A 115 -4.96 -6.09 -10.11
C HIS A 115 -4.72 -7.40 -10.88
N VAL A 116 -4.87 -8.54 -10.22
CA VAL A 116 -4.72 -9.87 -10.84
C VAL A 116 -5.94 -10.25 -11.69
N ARG A 117 -7.15 -9.75 -11.39
CA ARG A 117 -8.37 -10.03 -12.15
C ARG A 117 -8.59 -9.16 -13.39
N ALA A 118 -7.91 -8.01 -13.49
CA ALA A 118 -7.95 -7.20 -14.71
C ALA A 118 -7.33 -8.00 -15.87
N ILE A 119 -8.18 -8.48 -16.79
CA ILE A 119 -7.83 -9.14 -18.05
C ILE A 119 -8.41 -8.26 -19.16
#